data_AF-A0A844H5B2-F1
#
_entry.id   AF-A0A844H5B2-F1
#
_cell.length_a   1.000
_cell.length_b   1.000
_cell.length_c   1.000
_cell.angle_alpha   90.00
_cell.angle_beta   90.00
_cell.angle_gamma   90.00
#
_symmetry.space_group_name_H-M   'P 1'
#
loop_
_entity.id
_entity.type
_entity.pdbx_description
1 polymer ?
#
loop_
_entity_poly.entity_id
_entity_poly.type
_entity_poly.pdbx_seq_one_letter_code
_entity_poly.pdbx_strand_id
1 'polypeptide(L)'
;MKLLPLALIGALLATPAVALEPIAKEKYINDRLIAARIADRIRRTCPTIDGRILYAFGEARRLKSYAQNKGYSNVQIDAFLHDKAEKKRIYGVAEDYLTRKGAKANDPQSFCAIGKQEIAAKSIIGSLLVAK
;
A
#
# COMPACT_ATOMS: atom_id res chain seq x y z
N MET A 1 -32.14 -41.14 49.55
CA MET A 1 -32.56 -39.90 48.87
C MET A 1 -31.80 -38.72 49.44
N LYS A 2 -30.82 -38.18 48.70
CA LYS A 2 -30.25 -36.83 48.89
C LYS A 2 -29.62 -36.42 47.55
N LEU A 3 -29.98 -35.21 47.11
CA LEU A 3 -29.86 -34.65 45.77
C LEU A 3 -28.42 -34.22 45.42
N LEU A 4 -28.09 -34.28 44.12
CA LEU A 4 -26.87 -33.75 43.48
C LEU A 4 -26.68 -32.23 43.72
N PRO A 5 -25.46 -31.72 43.46
CA PRO A 5 -25.34 -30.79 42.34
C PRO A 5 -24.22 -31.18 41.36
N LEU A 6 -24.61 -31.23 40.09
CA LEU A 6 -23.77 -31.44 38.92
C LEU A 6 -22.96 -30.15 38.67
N ALA A 7 -21.66 -30.16 38.96
CA ALA A 7 -20.77 -29.06 38.64
C ALA A 7 -20.49 -29.05 37.12
N LEU A 8 -21.19 -28.16 36.40
CA LEU A 8 -21.00 -27.91 34.98
C LEU A 8 -19.73 -27.06 34.78
N ILE A 9 -18.58 -27.70 34.64
CA ILE A 9 -17.32 -27.03 34.29
C ILE A 9 -17.39 -26.67 32.81
N GLY A 10 -17.74 -25.40 32.53
CA GLY A 10 -17.71 -24.84 31.19
C GLY A 10 -16.28 -24.77 30.66
N ALA A 11 -15.95 -25.65 29.71
CA ALA A 11 -14.72 -25.55 28.94
C ALA A 11 -14.77 -24.27 28.08
N LEU A 12 -14.05 -23.22 28.49
CA LEU A 12 -13.74 -22.10 27.61
C LEU A 12 -12.89 -22.65 26.45
N LEU A 13 -13.51 -22.82 25.28
CA LEU A 13 -12.80 -22.98 24.03
C LEU A 13 -12.05 -21.67 23.76
N ALA A 14 -10.78 -21.60 24.16
CA ALA A 14 -9.87 -20.56 23.70
C ALA A 14 -9.67 -20.76 22.20
N THR A 15 -10.45 -20.06 21.39
CA THR A 15 -10.19 -19.97 19.96
C THR A 15 -8.84 -19.29 19.77
N PRO A 16 -7.90 -19.86 19.01
CA PRO A 16 -6.63 -19.20 18.76
C PRO A 16 -6.93 -17.88 18.07
N ALA A 17 -6.56 -16.77 18.69
CA ALA A 17 -6.55 -15.48 18.03
C ALA A 17 -5.55 -15.59 16.88
N VAL A 18 -6.05 -15.71 15.65
CA VAL A 18 -5.22 -15.68 14.45
C VAL A 18 -4.66 -14.27 14.39
N ALA A 19 -3.40 -14.11 14.82
CA ALA A 19 -2.76 -12.81 14.87
C ALA A 19 -2.73 -12.24 13.45
N LEU A 20 -3.30 -11.05 13.28
CA LEU A 20 -3.26 -10.33 12.03
C LEU A 20 -1.79 -10.11 11.64
N GLU A 21 -1.44 -10.46 10.40
CA GLU A 21 -0.08 -10.25 9.91
C GLU A 21 0.30 -8.76 10.07
N PRO A 22 1.55 -8.41 10.42
CA PRO A 22 1.97 -7.01 10.47
C PRO A 22 1.61 -6.27 9.18
N ILE A 23 1.00 -5.09 9.30
CA ILE A 23 0.57 -4.28 8.14
C ILE A 23 1.71 -4.02 7.13
N ALA A 24 2.95 -3.94 7.63
CA ALA A 24 4.15 -3.81 6.82
C ALA A 24 4.43 -4.99 5.88
N LYS A 25 3.87 -6.18 6.17
CA LYS A 25 4.00 -7.37 5.32
C LYS A 25 2.78 -7.64 4.45
N GLU A 26 1.68 -6.90 4.64
CA GLU A 26 0.47 -7.07 3.85
C GLU A 26 0.74 -6.63 2.40
N LYS A 27 0.74 -7.61 1.49
CA LYS A 27 1.18 -7.42 0.10
C LYS A 27 0.34 -6.40 -0.66
N TYR A 28 -0.98 -6.42 -0.49
CA TYR A 28 -1.90 -5.57 -1.24
C TYR A 28 -1.72 -4.07 -0.91
N ILE A 29 -1.44 -3.74 0.35
CA ILE A 29 -1.12 -2.41 0.89
C ILE A 29 0.23 -1.97 0.38
N ASN A 30 1.25 -2.84 0.52
CA ASN A 30 2.60 -2.54 0.06
C ASN A 30 2.65 -2.23 -1.44
N ASP A 31 2.07 -3.10 -2.28
CA ASP A 31 2.07 -2.93 -3.74
C ASP A 31 1.47 -1.59 -4.16
N ARG A 32 0.39 -1.14 -3.49
CA ARG A 32 -0.28 0.13 -3.77
C ARG A 32 0.51 1.34 -3.32
N LEU A 33 1.14 1.27 -2.13
CA LEU A 33 1.99 2.35 -1.65
C LEU A 33 3.24 2.50 -2.53
N ILE A 34 3.83 1.38 -2.97
CA ILE A 34 4.95 1.37 -3.92
C ILE A 34 4.49 1.97 -5.25
N ALA A 35 3.37 1.51 -5.82
CA ALA A 35 2.86 2.04 -7.08
C ALA A 35 2.55 3.55 -7.01
N ALA A 36 1.94 4.01 -5.92
CA ALA A 36 1.69 5.42 -5.67
C ALA A 36 2.98 6.23 -5.58
N ARG A 37 4.02 5.69 -4.92
CA ARG A 37 5.33 6.35 -4.84
C ARG A 37 6.02 6.44 -6.21
N ILE A 38 5.95 5.38 -7.02
CA ILE A 38 6.48 5.38 -8.39
C ILE A 38 5.75 6.44 -9.24
N ALA A 39 4.42 6.48 -9.19
CA ALA A 39 3.63 7.48 -9.90
C ALA A 39 3.96 8.92 -9.43
N ASP A 40 4.11 9.13 -8.11
CA ASP A 40 4.53 10.42 -7.56
C ASP A 40 5.91 10.85 -8.05
N ARG A 41 6.86 9.91 -8.14
CA ARG A 41 8.20 10.19 -8.67
C ARG A 41 8.16 10.57 -10.15
N ILE A 42 7.37 9.85 -10.96
CA ILE A 42 7.20 10.13 -12.39
C ILE A 42 6.58 11.52 -12.61
N ARG A 43 5.44 11.83 -11.99
CA ARG A 43 4.76 13.13 -12.19
C ARG A 43 5.59 14.33 -11.74
N ARG A 44 6.46 14.15 -10.73
CA ARG A 44 7.32 15.22 -10.20
C ARG A 44 8.52 15.52 -11.09
N THR A 45 8.91 14.57 -11.93
CA THR A 45 10.11 14.67 -12.75
C THR A 45 9.78 14.83 -14.23
N CYS A 46 8.73 14.17 -14.72
CA CYS A 46 8.31 14.29 -16.11
C CYS A 46 7.52 15.60 -16.35
N PRO A 47 7.95 16.48 -17.26
CA PRO A 47 7.23 17.72 -17.54
C PRO A 47 5.89 17.52 -18.27
N THR A 48 5.65 16.37 -18.90
CA THR A 48 4.46 16.12 -19.75
C THR A 48 3.45 15.15 -19.16
N ILE A 49 3.62 14.72 -17.91
CA ILE A 49 2.72 13.78 -17.22
C ILE A 49 2.32 14.37 -15.88
N ASP A 50 1.03 14.38 -15.61
CA ASP A 50 0.45 14.74 -14.32
C ASP A 50 -0.09 13.52 -13.58
N GLY A 51 -0.40 13.72 -12.30
CA GLY A 51 -1.11 12.74 -11.48
C GLY A 51 -2.62 12.94 -11.57
N ARG A 52 -3.39 11.86 -11.61
CA ARG A 52 -4.85 11.90 -11.44
C ARG A 52 -5.19 12.08 -9.96
N ILE A 53 -5.00 13.29 -9.42
CA ILE A 53 -5.01 13.53 -7.98
C ILE A 53 -6.32 13.10 -7.30
N LEU A 54 -7.47 13.41 -7.91
CA LEU A 54 -8.79 12.99 -7.39
C LEU A 54 -8.92 11.47 -7.33
N TYR A 55 -8.43 10.77 -8.35
CA TYR A 55 -8.44 9.32 -8.42
C TYR A 55 -7.48 8.71 -7.38
N ALA A 56 -6.25 9.22 -7.29
CA ALA A 56 -5.25 8.78 -6.31
C ALA A 56 -5.75 8.93 -4.86
N PHE A 57 -6.46 10.02 -4.56
CA PHE A 57 -7.08 10.21 -3.26
C PHE A 57 -8.22 9.21 -2.99
N GLY A 58 -9.02 8.89 -4.00
CA GLY A 58 -10.01 7.80 -3.93
C GLY A 58 -9.35 6.46 -3.62
N GLU A 59 -8.27 6.12 -4.31
CA GLU A 59 -7.51 4.88 -4.07
C GLU A 59 -6.91 4.83 -2.66
N ALA A 60 -6.37 5.94 -2.16
CA ALA A 60 -5.85 6.02 -0.79
C ALA A 60 -6.95 5.77 0.25
N ARG A 61 -8.16 6.32 0.05
CA ARG A 61 -9.32 6.04 0.92
C ARG A 61 -9.74 4.58 0.86
N ARG A 62 -9.83 4.01 -0.34
CA ARG A 62 -10.16 2.58 -0.52
C ARG A 62 -9.13 1.69 0.16
N LEU A 63 -7.84 2.03 0.08
CA LEU A 63 -6.77 1.29 0.73
C LEU A 63 -6.86 1.34 2.25
N LYS A 64 -7.19 2.52 2.81
CA LYS A 64 -7.46 2.65 4.24
C LYS A 64 -8.65 1.79 4.67
N SER A 65 -9.76 1.83 3.92
CA SER A 65 -10.93 0.99 4.20
C SER A 65 -10.61 -0.50 4.09
N TYR A 66 -9.80 -0.90 3.11
CA TYR A 66 -9.32 -2.28 2.99
C TYR A 66 -8.56 -2.72 4.25
N ALA A 67 -7.62 -1.89 4.73
CA ALA A 67 -6.87 -2.19 5.96
C ALA A 67 -7.79 -2.28 7.19
N GLN A 68 -8.76 -1.38 7.31
CA GLN A 68 -9.74 -1.41 8.40
C GLN A 68 -10.61 -2.69 8.35
N ASN A 69 -11.08 -3.07 7.16
CA ASN A 69 -11.87 -4.29 6.96
C ASN A 69 -11.08 -5.58 7.27
N LYS A 70 -9.75 -5.54 7.15
CA LYS A 70 -8.84 -6.61 7.57
C LYS A 70 -8.63 -6.68 9.08
N GLY A 71 -9.04 -5.66 9.83
CA GLY A 71 -8.91 -5.59 11.29
C GLY A 71 -7.76 -4.69 11.77
N TYR A 72 -7.07 -3.97 10.89
CA TYR A 72 -6.06 -2.99 11.32
C TYR A 72 -6.74 -1.75 11.90
N SER A 73 -6.32 -1.34 13.10
CA SER A 73 -6.82 -0.12 13.73
C SER A 73 -6.29 1.13 13.02
N ASN A 74 -6.99 2.25 13.15
CA ASN A 74 -6.50 3.54 12.62
C ASN A 74 -5.13 3.91 13.19
N VAL A 75 -4.87 3.58 14.47
CA VAL A 75 -3.57 3.85 15.12
C VAL A 75 -2.47 3.00 14.50
N GLN A 76 -2.73 1.72 14.20
CA GLN A 76 -1.78 0.85 13.53
C GLN A 76 -1.47 1.32 12.11
N ILE A 77 -2.50 1.72 11.36
CA ILE A 77 -2.35 2.27 10.01
C ILE A 77 -1.52 3.55 10.04
N ASP A 78 -1.84 4.47 10.96
CA ASP A 78 -1.15 5.75 11.09
C ASP A 78 0.31 5.57 11.51
N ALA A 79 0.55 4.72 12.52
CA ALA A 79 1.90 4.37 12.96
C ALA A 79 2.75 3.80 11.81
N PHE A 80 2.16 2.93 10.99
CA PHE A 80 2.84 2.39 9.81
C PHE A 80 3.15 3.45 8.75
N LEU A 81 2.20 4.34 8.44
CA LEU A 81 2.40 5.41 7.45
C LEU A 81 3.41 6.49 7.92
N HIS A 82 3.56 6.66 9.23
CA HIS A 82 4.51 7.59 9.84
C HIS A 82 5.87 6.97 10.17
N ASP A 83 5.99 5.65 10.12
CA ASP A 83 7.25 4.95 10.35
C ASP A 83 8.29 5.30 9.27
N LYS A 84 9.43 5.83 9.72
CA LYS A 84 10.50 6.29 8.82
C LYS A 84 11.21 5.12 8.13
N ALA A 85 11.36 3.98 8.80
CA ALA A 85 12.00 2.81 8.23
C ALA A 85 11.12 2.18 7.13
N GLU A 86 9.82 2.08 7.36
CA GLU A 86 8.87 1.57 6.38
C GLU A 86 8.74 2.50 5.17
N LYS A 87 8.71 3.83 5.39
CA LYS A 87 8.80 4.81 4.31
C LYS A 87 10.07 4.65 3.48
N LYS A 88 11.23 4.54 4.15
CA LYS A 88 12.52 4.34 3.47
C LYS A 88 12.51 3.06 2.64
N ARG A 89 11.97 1.96 3.17
CA ARG A 89 11.85 0.68 2.48
C ARG A 89 10.97 0.81 1.23
N ILE A 90 9.76 1.36 1.36
CA ILE A 90 8.83 1.57 0.23
C ILE A 90 9.48 2.46 -0.84
N TYR A 91 10.17 3.52 -0.42
CA TYR A 91 10.82 4.45 -1.35
C TYR A 91 12.00 3.79 -2.06
N GLY A 92 12.80 2.99 -1.34
CA GLY A 92 13.87 2.20 -1.94
C GLY A 92 13.34 1.26 -3.02
N VAL A 93 12.28 0.49 -2.74
CA VAL A 93 11.67 -0.41 -3.74
C VAL A 93 11.15 0.36 -4.96
N ALA A 94 10.55 1.54 -4.76
CA ALA A 94 10.07 2.38 -5.84
C ALA A 94 11.21 2.95 -6.71
N GLU A 95 12.29 3.44 -6.10
CA GLU A 95 13.46 3.94 -6.84
C GLU A 95 14.17 2.78 -7.56
N ASP A 96 14.33 1.62 -6.93
CA ASP A 96 14.92 0.43 -7.57
C ASP A 96 14.11 -0.01 -8.79
N TYR A 97 12.77 0.06 -8.71
CA TYR A 97 11.90 -0.19 -9.86
C TYR A 97 12.21 0.76 -11.02
N LEU A 98 12.26 2.06 -10.73
CA LEU A 98 12.50 3.11 -11.71
C LEU A 98 13.89 2.95 -12.35
N THR A 99 14.93 2.70 -11.55
CA THR A 99 16.29 2.46 -12.04
C THR A 99 16.34 1.23 -12.95
N ARG A 100 15.72 0.10 -12.56
CA ARG A 100 15.64 -1.09 -13.43
C ARG A 100 14.88 -0.85 -14.72
N LYS A 101 13.91 0.07 -14.71
CA LYS A 101 13.17 0.51 -15.91
C LYS A 101 13.93 1.56 -16.75
N GLY A 102 15.12 1.96 -16.33
CA GLY A 102 15.99 2.87 -17.08
C GLY A 102 15.86 4.35 -16.70
N ALA A 103 15.26 4.67 -15.55
CA ALA A 103 15.23 6.04 -15.04
C ALA A 103 16.65 6.53 -14.73
N LYS A 104 17.00 7.72 -15.23
CA LYS A 104 18.29 8.37 -14.96
C LYS A 104 18.04 9.71 -14.29
N ALA A 105 18.76 9.99 -13.20
CA ALA A 105 18.54 11.18 -12.38
C ALA A 105 18.60 12.51 -13.16
N ASN A 106 19.46 12.59 -14.17
CA ASN A 106 19.67 13.78 -14.99
C ASN A 106 18.88 13.76 -16.32
N ASP A 107 17.95 12.83 -16.48
CA ASP A 107 17.15 12.69 -17.68
C ASP A 107 15.65 12.61 -17.34
N PRO A 108 14.96 13.76 -17.26
CA PRO A 108 13.52 13.79 -17.05
C PRO A 108 12.71 13.00 -18.10
N GLN A 109 13.22 12.86 -19.32
CA GLN A 109 12.53 12.12 -20.39
C GLN A 109 12.53 10.62 -20.12
N SER A 110 13.55 10.08 -19.43
CA SER A 110 13.54 8.69 -18.98
C SER A 110 12.33 8.38 -18.08
N PHE A 111 11.96 9.29 -17.16
CA PHE A 111 10.77 9.15 -16.33
C PHE A 111 9.48 9.29 -17.14
N CYS A 112 9.45 10.18 -18.14
CA CYS A 112 8.30 10.30 -19.04
C CYS A 112 8.07 9.03 -19.86
N ALA A 113 9.13 8.41 -20.37
CA ALA A 113 9.04 7.17 -21.13
C ALA A 113 8.44 6.05 -20.27
N ILE A 114 8.92 5.90 -19.03
CA ILE A 114 8.37 4.94 -18.07
C ILE A 114 6.89 5.25 -17.80
N GLY A 115 6.55 6.51 -17.50
CA GLY A 115 5.16 6.92 -17.26
C GLY A 115 4.22 6.58 -18.42
N LYS A 116 4.64 6.86 -19.66
CA LYS A 116 3.86 6.50 -20.87
C LYS A 116 3.67 4.99 -21.00
N GLN A 117 4.72 4.21 -20.73
CA GLN A 117 4.64 2.74 -20.75
C GLN A 117 3.66 2.22 -19.69
N GLU A 118 3.72 2.74 -18.45
CA GLU A 118 2.80 2.36 -17.38
C GLU A 118 1.34 2.70 -17.69
N ILE A 119 1.10 3.89 -18.26
CA ILE A 119 -0.24 4.32 -18.73
C ILE A 119 -0.74 3.36 -19.82
N ALA A 120 0.09 3.05 -20.82
CA ALA A 120 -0.27 2.16 -21.91
C ALA A 120 -0.55 0.72 -21.41
N ALA A 121 0.23 0.25 -20.44
CA ALA A 121 0.06 -1.04 -19.80
C ALA A 121 -1.15 -1.11 -18.87
N LYS A 122 -1.84 0.02 -18.60
CA LYS A 122 -2.94 0.13 -17.63
C LYS A 122 -2.58 -0.44 -16.26
N SER A 123 -1.31 -0.27 -15.86
CA SER A 123 -0.84 -0.73 -14.56
C SER A 123 -1.44 0.11 -13.43
N ILE A 124 -1.28 -0.33 -12.17
CA ILE A 124 -1.67 0.49 -11.01
C ILE A 124 -0.93 1.85 -11.06
N ILE A 125 0.36 1.85 -11.41
CA ILE A 125 1.16 3.08 -11.56
C ILE A 125 0.55 3.97 -12.65
N GLY A 126 0.27 3.41 -13.82
CA GLY A 126 -0.31 4.14 -14.95
C GLY A 126 -1.72 4.66 -14.68
N SER A 127 -2.52 3.95 -13.88
CA SER A 127 -3.87 4.38 -13.49
C SER A 127 -3.86 5.68 -12.67
N LEU A 128 -2.75 5.97 -11.98
CA LEU A 128 -2.56 7.18 -11.19
C LEU A 128 -2.00 8.34 -12.03
N LEU A 129 -1.68 8.12 -13.30
CA LEU A 129 -1.02 9.08 -14.18
C LEU A 129 -1.93 9.48 -15.36
N VAL A 130 -1.68 10.67 -15.91
CA VAL A 130 -2.34 11.18 -17.11
C VAL A 130 -1.37 12.03 -17.90
N ALA A 131 -1.42 11.94 -19.23
CA ALA A 131 -0.69 12.88 -20.08
C ALA A 131 -1.28 14.29 -19.92
N LYS A 132 -0.40 15.30 -19.94
CA LYS A 132 -0.84 16.70 -20.00
C LYS A 132 -1.46 17.04 -21.34
#